data_AF-A0A7C6BTL4-F1
#
_entry.id   AF-A0A7C6BTL4-F1
#
_cell.length_a   1.000
_cell.length_b   1.000
_cell.length_c   1.000
_cell.angle_alpha   90.00
_cell.angle_beta   90.00
_cell.angle_gamma   90.00
#
_symmetry.space_group_name_H-M   'P 1'
#
loop_
_entity.id
_entity.type
_entity.pdbx_description
1 polymer ?
#
loop_
_entity_poly.entity_id
_entity_poly.type
_entity_poly.pdbx_seq_one_letter_code
_entity_poly.pdbx_strand_id
1 'polypeptide(L)' 'MKSEKIETCYTCGKKFDMNKEDGSRYRYEKFPLCAYCAEFYGFYFDDPGQKRKEK' A
#
# COMPACT_ATOMS: atom_id res chain seq x y z
N MET A 1 -8.17 6.26 18.82
CA MET A 1 -8.63 5.28 17.81
C MET A 1 -8.52 5.93 16.45
N LYS A 2 -7.83 5.32 15.48
CA LYS A 2 -7.86 5.82 14.10
C LYS A 2 -9.26 5.52 13.55
N SER A 3 -9.91 6.50 12.95
CA SER A 3 -11.20 6.32 12.28
C SER A 3 -11.05 5.31 11.14
N GLU A 4 -12.07 4.49 10.88
CA GLU A 4 -12.08 3.58 9.73
C GLU A 4 -11.93 4.40 8.44
N LYS A 5 -10.98 4.02 7.59
CA LYS A 5 -10.73 4.69 6.32
C LYS A 5 -10.87 3.67 5.20
N ILE A 6 -12.10 3.52 4.72
CA ILE A 6 -12.43 2.56 3.68
C ILE A 6 -12.05 3.13 2.31
N GLU A 7 -11.12 2.47 1.65
CA GLU A 7 -10.62 2.80 0.31
C GLU A 7 -10.84 1.61 -0.63
N THR A 8 -10.75 1.84 -1.95
CA THR A 8 -10.84 0.77 -2.95
C THR A 8 -9.47 0.52 -3.57
N CYS A 9 -8.96 -0.69 -3.46
CA CYS A 9 -7.63 -1.03 -3.98
C CYS A 9 -7.57 -0.82 -5.49
N TYR A 10 -6.64 0.02 -5.93
CA TYR A 10 -6.44 0.33 -7.33
C TYR A 10 -6.12 -0.91 -8.18
N THR A 11 -5.48 -1.92 -7.60
CA THR A 11 -5.04 -3.11 -8.34
C THR A 11 -6.09 -4.22 -8.39
N CYS A 12 -6.75 -4.53 -7.27
CA CYS A 12 -7.69 -5.66 -7.21
C CYS A 12 -9.17 -5.24 -7.09
N GLY A 13 -9.47 -3.95 -6.96
CA GLY A 13 -10.82 -3.42 -6.85
C GLY A 13 -11.54 -3.74 -5.53
N LYS A 14 -10.89 -4.41 -4.58
CA LYS A 14 -11.49 -4.74 -3.28
C LYS A 14 -11.50 -3.51 -2.37
N LYS A 15 -12.58 -3.34 -1.60
CA LYS A 15 -12.64 -2.37 -0.51
C LYS A 15 -11.84 -2.88 0.68
N PHE A 16 -11.06 -2.00 1.31
CA PHE A 16 -10.23 -2.34 2.47
C PHE A 16 -10.15 -1.13 3.41
N ASP A 17 -9.85 -1.38 4.68
CA ASP A 17 -9.63 -0.31 5.65
C ASP A 17 -8.14 0.03 5.73
N MET A 18 -7.80 1.20 5.23
CA MET A 18 -6.46 1.76 5.17
C MET A 18 -5.82 1.92 6.56
N ASN A 19 -6.62 2.15 7.60
CA ASN A 19 -6.11 2.36 8.95
C ASN A 19 -6.04 1.08 9.79
N LYS A 20 -6.60 -0.02 9.29
CA LYS A 20 -6.69 -1.30 10.00
C LYS A 20 -5.73 -2.35 9.46
N GLU A 21 -5.46 -2.33 8.16
CA GLU A 21 -4.53 -3.28 7.53
C GLU A 21 -3.09 -2.74 7.59
N ASP A 22 -2.27 -3.33 8.47
CA ASP A 22 -0.81 -3.09 8.51
C ASP A 22 -0.17 -3.52 7.18
N GLY A 23 0.17 -2.56 6.33
CA GLY A 23 0.72 -2.78 4.98
C GLY A 23 -0.04 -2.06 3.87
N SER A 24 -1.27 -1.63 4.13
CA SER A 24 -2.03 -0.77 3.23
C SER A 24 -1.35 0.59 3.06
N ARG A 25 -1.16 1.02 1.81
CA ARG A 25 -0.45 2.27 1.50
C ARG A 25 -0.95 2.92 0.21
N TYR A 26 -0.75 4.23 0.09
CA TYR A 26 -0.95 4.92 -1.17
C TYR A 26 0.32 4.85 -2.01
N ARG A 27 0.18 4.47 -3.28
CA ARG A 27 1.24 4.63 -4.29
C ARG A 27 1.14 6.02 -4.91
N TYR A 28 2.28 6.70 -5.04
CA TYR A 28 2.37 8.09 -5.51
C TYR A 28 1.40 9.03 -4.78
N GLU A 29 1.08 8.73 -3.51
CA GLU A 29 0.10 9.45 -2.69
C GLU A 29 -1.32 9.53 -3.31
N LYS A 30 -1.60 8.74 -4.35
CA LYS A 30 -2.83 8.82 -5.15
C LYS A 30 -3.57 7.50 -5.29
N PHE A 31 -2.85 6.39 -5.36
CA PHE A 31 -3.43 5.09 -5.69
C PHE A 31 -3.45 4.20 -4.44
N PRO A 32 -4.59 4.04 -3.75
CA PRO A 32 -4.69 3.20 -2.57
C PRO A 32 -4.45 1.72 -2.94
N LEU A 33 -3.60 1.05 -2.17
CA LEU A 33 -3.33 -0.38 -2.29
C LEU A 33 -3.67 -1.06 -0.96
N CYS A 34 -4.46 -2.14 -1.01
CA CYS A 34 -4.66 -3.00 0.15
C CYS A 34 -3.34 -3.69 0.52
N ALA A 35 -3.23 -4.18 1.75
CA ALA A 35 -1.98 -4.80 2.24
C ALA A 35 -1.47 -5.89 1.30
N TYR A 36 -2.35 -6.80 0.84
CA TYR A 36 -1.98 -7.87 -0.09
C TYR A 36 -1.37 -7.35 -1.39
N CYS A 37 -2.00 -6.36 -2.03
CA CYS A 37 -1.47 -5.82 -3.29
C CYS A 37 -0.23 -4.96 -3.05
N ALA A 38 -0.17 -4.22 -1.93
CA ALA A 38 0.98 -3.42 -1.55
C ALA A 38 2.23 -4.26 -1.29
N GLU A 39 2.07 -5.47 -0.75
CA GLU A 39 3.13 -6.46 -0.53
C GLU A 39 3.50 -7.18 -1.82
N PHE A 40 2.50 -7.76 -2.52
CA PHE A 40 2.73 -8.54 -3.75
C PHE A 40 3.38 -7.72 -4.85
N TYR A 41 2.84 -6.51 -5.08
CA TYR A 41 3.40 -5.58 -6.05
C TYR A 41 4.48 -4.68 -5.46
N GLY A 42 4.71 -4.73 -4.14
CA GLY A 42 5.81 -4.03 -3.49
C GLY A 42 7.14 -4.38 -4.11
N PHE A 43 7.35 -5.66 -4.45
CA PHE A 43 8.58 -6.13 -5.09
C PHE A 43 8.79 -5.62 -6.53
N TYR A 44 7.72 -5.41 -7.29
CA TYR A 44 7.81 -4.92 -8.68
C TYR A 44 7.95 -3.39 -8.77
N PHE A 45 7.62 -2.67 -7.70
CA PHE A 45 7.57 -1.22 -7.67
C PHE A 45 8.49 -0.58 -6.61
N ASP A 46 9.13 -1.37 -5.73
CA ASP A 46 10.39 -1.02 -5.08
C ASP A 46 11.46 -1.05 -6.16
N ASP A 47 11.54 0.06 -6.88
CA ASP A 47 12.61 0.35 -7.81
C ASP A 47 13.97 0.09 -7.14
N PRO A 48 14.93 -0.58 -7.80
CA PRO A 48 16.26 -0.86 -7.25
C PRO A 48 17.05 0.41 -6.83
N GLY A 49 16.54 1.61 -7.12
CA GLY A 49 17.04 2.89 -6.61
C GLY A 49 16.64 3.26 -5.17
N GLN A 50 15.69 2.56 -4.52
CA GLN A 50 15.19 2.95 -3.18
C GLN A 50 15.77 2.18 -1.97
N LYS A 51 16.69 1.22 -2.17
CA LYS A 51 17.46 0.62 -1.06
C LYS A 51 18.97 0.67 -1.28
N ARG A 52 19.57 1.83 -0.99
CA ARG A 52 20.82 1.90 -0.20
C ARG A 52 20.79 3.11 0.75
N LYS A 53 19.87 3.10 1.70
CA LYS A 53 20.01 3.76 3.01
C LYS A 53 19.24 2.89 3.99
N GLU A 54 19.76 2.31 5.05
CA GLU A 54 21.01 2.28 5.81
C GLU A 54 21.06 0.86 6.44
N LYS A 55 22.17 0.26 6.84
CA LYS A 55 23.22 0.73 7.75
C LYS A 55 24.48 -0.11 7.57
#